data_AF-A0A226EG04-F1
#
_entry.id   AF-A0A226EG04-F1
#
_cell.length_a   1.000
_cell.length_b   1.000
_cell.length_c   1.000
_cell.angle_alpha   90.00
_cell.angle_beta   90.00
_cell.angle_gamma   90.00
#
_symmetry.space_group_name_H-M   'P 1'
#
loop_
_entity.id
_entity.type
_entity.pdbx_description
1 polymer ?
#
loop_
_entity_poly.entity_id
_entity_poly.type
_entity_poly.pdbx_seq_one_letter_code
_entity_poly.pdbx_strand_id
1 'polypeptide(L)'
;MENNKKDKGLNKTPKILQKSLEEYYYARMNEKVVPYEHVYDGISYASSTEVEDARRQIACLDNQLVKARTEWMEDKKVLDARWKACTERYNNCYENIPNFNGYYRDSFDKRERAFHTFLQEQEASIVKDRTIRRLRKELKCLTEVRDASEKRLHKFTTFKNYLHKVKETSHGEYADIREIMDRYSTLAEARESLSEKNDATREYITRKQKTQESDIVMKSNEILAYRNFLSELLEYKDGIADEAQRLDDSLLRIKSTAAQRTKIIGQIKMSIDNLYRQVCKYMHRPLKLNATDTIGQLTDIGISVREMCKLSKDIKHMLKAAFVTAESERITNEKARKKEEERQKRLDKFANRGGTNFRELFELPPLPESHRGISRFIMTEDDD
;
A
#
# COMPACT_ATOMS: atom_id res chain seq x y z
N MET A 1 -93.13 31.70 1.96
CA MET A 1 -93.93 31.28 0.78
C MET A 1 -94.53 29.93 1.09
N GLU A 2 -95.82 29.75 0.76
CA GLU A 2 -96.56 28.47 0.79
C GLU A 2 -96.73 27.83 2.19
N ASN A 3 -97.90 27.46 2.71
CA ASN A 3 -99.15 27.06 2.08
C ASN A 3 -100.33 27.42 3.00
N ASN A 4 -101.26 28.19 2.44
CA ASN A 4 -102.61 28.39 2.95
C ASN A 4 -103.44 27.19 2.49
N LYS A 5 -103.56 26.15 3.31
CA LYS A 5 -104.53 25.06 3.11
C LYS A 5 -105.68 25.23 4.09
N LYS A 6 -106.77 25.77 3.53
CA LYS A 6 -108.15 25.61 3.99
C LYS A 6 -108.39 24.16 4.41
N ASP A 7 -108.78 23.94 5.66
CA ASP A 7 -109.53 22.74 6.03
C ASP A 7 -110.98 23.14 6.32
N LYS A 8 -111.78 23.04 5.26
CA LYS A 8 -113.24 23.00 5.32
C LYS A 8 -113.64 21.52 5.46
N GLY A 9 -113.84 21.09 6.69
CA GLY A 9 -114.38 19.78 7.06
C GLY A 9 -114.26 19.71 8.58
N LEU A 10 -115.31 19.57 9.37
CA LEU A 10 -116.33 18.56 9.32
C LEU A 10 -117.63 19.16 9.89
N ASN A 11 -118.54 19.57 9.01
CA ASN A 11 -119.98 19.54 9.31
C ASN A 11 -120.60 18.47 8.41
N LYS A 12 -120.21 17.23 8.66
CA LYS A 12 -120.91 16.05 8.16
C LYS A 12 -121.08 15.13 9.36
N THR A 13 -122.19 15.30 10.07
CA THR A 13 -122.69 14.24 10.92
C THR A 13 -122.75 12.95 10.06
N PRO A 14 -122.19 11.82 10.52
CA PRO A 14 -122.18 10.60 9.75
C PRO A 14 -123.62 10.21 9.39
N LYS A 15 -123.94 10.05 8.09
CA LYS A 15 -125.27 9.61 7.61
C LYS A 15 -125.78 8.34 8.32
N ILE A 16 -124.86 7.55 8.88
CA ILE A 16 -125.13 6.33 9.64
C ILE A 16 -125.87 6.65 10.97
N LEU A 17 -125.49 7.74 11.66
CA LEU A 17 -126.16 8.19 12.89
C LEU A 17 -127.53 8.82 12.62
N GLN A 18 -127.70 9.45 11.45
CA GLN A 18 -128.98 10.03 11.05
C GLN A 18 -130.02 8.95 10.73
N LYS A 19 -129.63 7.90 10.00
CA LYS A 19 -130.51 6.76 9.68
C LYS A 19 -130.93 5.97 10.92
N SER A 20 -130.01 5.70 11.85
CA SER A 20 -130.34 4.96 13.08
C SER A 20 -131.25 5.75 14.01
N LEU A 21 -131.13 7.09 14.00
CA LEU A 21 -131.99 7.98 14.79
C LEU A 21 -133.40 8.05 14.16
N GLU A 22 -133.49 8.16 12.83
CA GLU A 22 -134.78 8.12 12.11
C GLU A 22 -135.49 6.77 12.30
N GLU A 23 -134.79 5.63 12.19
CA GLU A 23 -135.35 4.30 12.45
C GLU A 23 -135.83 4.13 13.90
N TYR A 24 -135.10 4.69 14.88
CA TYR A 24 -135.50 4.69 16.29
C TYR A 24 -136.77 5.53 16.54
N TYR A 25 -136.89 6.70 15.91
CA TYR A 25 -138.08 7.55 16.04
C TYR A 25 -139.31 6.96 15.32
N TYR A 26 -139.14 6.37 14.13
CA TYR A 26 -140.24 5.71 13.40
C TYR A 26 -140.77 4.46 14.12
N ALA A 27 -139.89 3.62 14.70
CA ALA A 27 -140.31 2.44 15.46
C ALA A 27 -141.11 2.81 16.72
N ARG A 28 -140.69 3.87 17.44
CA ARG A 28 -141.34 4.30 18.69
C ARG A 28 -142.65 5.06 18.49
N MET A 29 -142.84 5.72 17.33
CA MET A 29 -144.12 6.36 16.99
C MET A 29 -145.19 5.33 16.61
N ASN A 30 -144.82 4.23 15.93
CA ASN A 30 -145.76 3.21 15.49
C ASN A 30 -146.22 2.26 16.62
N GLU A 31 -145.51 2.21 17.75
CA GLU A 31 -145.85 1.31 18.87
C GLU A 31 -146.98 1.83 19.80
N LYS A 32 -147.46 3.08 19.60
CA LYS A 32 -148.50 3.70 20.46
C LYS A 32 -149.60 4.47 19.70
N VAL A 33 -149.95 4.04 18.48
CA VAL A 33 -151.17 4.53 17.81
C VAL A 33 -152.28 3.51 18.03
N VAL A 34 -153.13 3.76 19.03
CA VAL A 34 -154.43 3.08 19.16
C VAL A 34 -155.54 4.12 18.92
N PRO A 35 -156.55 3.82 18.07
CA PRO A 35 -157.45 4.79 17.46
C PRO A 35 -158.51 5.34 18.42
N TYR A 36 -158.89 6.60 18.25
CA TYR A 36 -159.98 7.24 18.99
C TYR A 36 -161.31 6.98 18.27
N GLU A 37 -162.09 6.00 18.74
CA GLU A 37 -163.46 5.74 18.25
C GLU A 37 -164.48 6.59 19.02
N HIS A 38 -165.26 7.38 18.26
CA HIS A 38 -166.44 8.09 18.75
C HIS A 38 -167.65 7.16 18.78
N VAL A 39 -168.34 7.05 19.93
CA VAL A 39 -169.72 6.55 20.00
C VAL A 39 -170.56 7.53 20.83
N TYR A 40 -171.46 8.22 20.14
CA TYR A 40 -172.61 8.94 20.71
C TYR A 40 -173.75 7.95 21.02
N ASP A 41 -174.48 8.27 22.08
CA ASP A 41 -175.90 8.03 22.33
C ASP A 41 -176.54 6.71 21.87
N GLY A 42 -176.62 5.78 22.83
CA GLY A 42 -177.68 4.80 22.95
C GLY A 42 -177.79 4.42 24.42
N ILE A 43 -178.88 4.80 25.09
CA ILE A 43 -179.17 4.39 26.47
C ILE A 43 -179.41 2.88 26.46
N SER A 44 -178.32 2.12 26.54
CA SER A 44 -178.35 0.79 27.11
C SER A 44 -178.16 0.99 28.61
N TYR A 45 -179.02 0.37 29.41
CA TYR A 45 -178.88 0.28 30.85
C TYR A 45 -177.63 -0.57 31.17
N ALA A 46 -176.45 -0.01 30.92
CA ALA A 46 -175.21 -0.49 31.49
C ALA A 46 -175.33 -0.25 32.99
N SER A 47 -175.30 -1.35 33.72
CA SER A 47 -175.38 -1.36 35.17
C SER A 47 -174.39 -0.35 35.76
N SER A 48 -174.76 0.29 36.87
CA SER A 48 -173.89 1.21 37.60
C SER A 48 -172.50 0.62 37.92
N THR A 49 -172.31 -0.69 37.79
CA THR A 49 -171.02 -1.40 37.94
C THR A 49 -170.10 -1.32 36.73
N GLU A 50 -170.59 -1.38 35.48
CA GLU A 50 -169.73 -1.36 34.27
C GLU A 50 -169.15 0.03 33.99
N VAL A 51 -169.93 1.10 34.23
CA VAL A 51 -169.47 2.48 34.15
C VAL A 51 -168.41 2.76 35.22
N GLU A 52 -168.57 2.20 36.42
CA GLU A 52 -167.59 2.31 37.49
C GLU A 52 -166.32 1.49 37.20
N ASP A 53 -166.41 0.34 36.53
CA ASP A 53 -165.25 -0.45 36.12
C ASP A 53 -164.48 0.18 34.93
N ALA A 54 -165.16 0.79 33.96
CA ALA A 54 -164.52 1.60 32.92
C ALA A 54 -163.87 2.87 33.52
N ARG A 55 -164.51 3.53 34.49
CA ARG A 55 -163.91 4.64 35.27
C ARG A 55 -162.68 4.19 36.05
N ARG A 56 -162.69 2.99 36.64
CA ARG A 56 -161.51 2.39 37.30
C ARG A 56 -160.40 2.04 36.32
N GLN A 57 -160.72 1.52 35.12
CA GLN A 57 -159.73 1.25 34.09
C GLN A 57 -159.11 2.53 33.53
N ILE A 58 -159.92 3.56 33.25
CA ILE A 58 -159.44 4.89 32.86
C ILE A 58 -158.55 5.47 33.96
N ALA A 59 -158.97 5.39 35.24
CA ALA A 59 -158.15 5.84 36.37
C ALA A 59 -156.85 5.02 36.55
N CYS A 60 -156.87 3.72 36.25
CA CYS A 60 -155.69 2.85 36.30
C CYS A 60 -154.70 3.20 35.18
N LEU A 61 -155.19 3.39 33.96
CA LEU A 61 -154.39 3.84 32.80
C LEU A 61 -153.85 5.25 33.00
N ASP A 62 -154.66 6.17 33.54
CA ASP A 62 -154.21 7.52 33.92
C ASP A 62 -153.12 7.45 34.98
N ASN A 63 -153.27 6.63 36.01
CA ASN A 63 -152.21 6.42 37.00
C ASN A 63 -150.93 5.82 36.39
N GLN A 64 -151.04 4.91 35.41
CA GLN A 64 -149.88 4.37 34.69
C GLN A 64 -149.23 5.41 33.77
N LEU A 65 -150.03 6.25 33.09
CA LEU A 65 -149.54 7.36 32.28
C LEU A 65 -148.86 8.42 33.14
N VAL A 66 -149.40 8.72 34.32
CA VAL A 66 -148.79 9.61 35.30
C VAL A 66 -147.47 9.03 35.80
N LYS A 67 -147.42 7.75 36.16
CA LYS A 67 -146.17 7.06 36.57
C LYS A 67 -145.11 7.10 35.46
N ALA A 68 -145.46 6.70 34.24
CA ALA A 68 -144.55 6.73 33.09
C ALA A 68 -144.09 8.15 32.75
N ARG A 69 -144.96 9.16 32.92
CA ARG A 69 -144.59 10.57 32.77
C ARG A 69 -143.63 11.02 33.86
N THR A 70 -143.82 10.62 35.12
CA THR A 70 -142.90 10.95 36.21
C THR A 70 -141.56 10.26 36.09
N GLU A 71 -141.54 8.98 35.70
CA GLU A 71 -140.32 8.20 35.43
C GLU A 71 -139.54 8.80 34.26
N TRP A 72 -140.23 9.11 33.15
CA TRP A 72 -139.59 9.77 32.01
C TRP A 72 -139.06 11.16 32.37
N MET A 73 -139.78 11.93 33.19
CA MET A 73 -139.31 13.23 33.66
C MET A 73 -138.06 13.08 34.55
N GLU A 74 -137.98 12.03 35.36
CA GLU A 74 -136.81 11.76 36.20
C GLU A 74 -135.61 11.28 35.37
N ASP A 75 -135.82 10.34 34.45
CA ASP A 75 -134.79 9.88 33.51
C ASP A 75 -134.26 11.03 32.64
N LYS A 76 -135.16 11.93 32.20
CA LYS A 76 -134.79 13.13 31.47
C LYS A 76 -133.91 14.05 32.32
N LYS A 77 -134.21 14.26 33.61
CA LYS A 77 -133.36 15.05 34.51
C LYS A 77 -131.98 14.41 34.68
N VAL A 78 -131.91 13.09 34.84
CA VAL A 78 -130.64 12.36 34.97
C VAL A 78 -129.81 12.47 33.69
N LEU A 79 -130.45 12.32 32.52
CA LEU A 79 -129.78 12.46 31.23
C LEU A 79 -129.30 13.89 30.98
N ASP A 80 -130.13 14.89 31.28
CA ASP A 80 -129.77 16.30 31.19
C ASP A 80 -128.62 16.66 32.15
N ALA A 81 -128.61 16.10 33.36
CA ALA A 81 -127.52 16.27 34.32
C ALA A 81 -126.22 15.64 33.80
N ARG A 82 -126.28 14.42 33.25
CA ARG A 82 -125.11 13.75 32.65
C ARG A 82 -124.60 14.48 31.42
N TRP A 83 -125.50 15.00 30.58
CA TRP A 83 -125.16 15.82 29.42
C TRP A 83 -124.46 17.11 29.83
N LYS A 84 -124.99 17.82 30.83
CA LYS A 84 -124.36 19.02 31.41
C LYS A 84 -122.97 18.72 31.97
N ALA A 85 -122.82 17.68 32.78
CA ALA A 85 -121.53 17.29 33.36
C ALA A 85 -120.51 16.88 32.28
N CYS A 86 -120.94 16.20 31.21
CA CYS A 86 -120.07 15.84 30.10
C CYS A 86 -119.63 17.08 29.29
N THR A 87 -120.57 18.01 29.05
CA THR A 87 -120.29 19.28 28.37
C THR A 87 -119.35 20.15 29.18
N GLU A 88 -119.52 20.22 30.49
CA GLU A 88 -118.64 20.98 31.39
C GLU A 88 -117.23 20.41 31.42
N ARG A 89 -117.07 19.08 31.46
CA ARG A 89 -115.76 18.43 31.32
C ARG A 89 -115.12 18.70 29.96
N TYR A 90 -115.91 18.61 28.88
CA TYR A 90 -115.43 18.93 27.53
C TYR A 90 -114.96 20.39 27.42
N ASN A 91 -115.76 21.33 27.90
CA ASN A 91 -115.42 22.76 27.90
C ASN A 91 -114.20 23.02 28.77
N ASN A 92 -114.09 22.41 29.94
CA ASN A 92 -112.90 22.52 30.80
C ASN A 92 -111.65 21.99 30.08
N CYS A 93 -111.72 20.84 29.41
CA CYS A 93 -110.61 20.35 28.59
C CYS A 93 -110.28 21.35 27.47
N TYR A 94 -111.30 21.85 26.76
CA TYR A 94 -111.13 22.76 25.63
C TYR A 94 -110.52 24.11 26.05
N GLU A 95 -110.99 24.69 27.14
CA GLU A 95 -110.49 25.95 27.72
C GLU A 95 -109.06 25.81 28.25
N ASN A 96 -108.67 24.61 28.72
CA ASN A 96 -107.31 24.37 29.22
C ASN A 96 -106.29 24.02 28.12
N ILE A 97 -106.70 23.56 26.94
CA ILE A 97 -105.78 23.26 25.82
C ILE A 97 -104.88 24.48 25.46
N PRO A 98 -105.40 25.72 25.34
CA PRO A 98 -104.57 26.91 25.14
C PRO A 98 -103.51 27.11 26.23
N ASN A 99 -103.86 26.88 27.51
CA ASN A 99 -102.93 27.02 28.63
C ASN A 99 -101.81 25.97 28.56
N PHE A 100 -102.13 24.71 28.23
CA PHE A 100 -101.13 23.67 28.02
C PHE A 100 -100.23 23.98 26.82
N ASN A 101 -100.80 24.40 25.70
CA ASN A 101 -100.02 24.80 24.51
C ASN A 101 -99.11 26.00 24.80
N GLY A 102 -99.60 26.98 25.57
CA GLY A 102 -98.79 28.10 26.06
C GLY A 102 -97.63 27.64 26.94
N TYR A 103 -97.88 26.77 27.91
CA TYR A 103 -96.84 26.20 28.76
C TYR A 103 -95.78 25.43 27.97
N TYR A 104 -96.19 24.59 27.01
CA TYR A 104 -95.25 23.85 26.17
C TYR A 104 -94.41 24.76 25.29
N ARG A 105 -95.02 25.82 24.74
CA ARG A 105 -94.29 26.86 23.99
C ARG A 105 -93.28 27.58 24.87
N ASP A 106 -93.69 28.07 26.04
CA ASP A 106 -92.80 28.76 26.98
C ASP A 106 -91.65 27.86 27.46
N SER A 107 -91.93 26.58 27.70
CA SER A 107 -90.93 25.59 28.08
C SER A 107 -89.94 25.33 26.94
N PHE A 108 -90.43 25.24 25.71
CA PHE A 108 -89.60 25.14 24.51
C PHE A 108 -88.73 26.39 24.35
N ASP A 109 -89.29 27.59 24.41
CA ASP A 109 -88.57 28.86 24.27
C ASP A 109 -87.54 29.07 25.38
N LYS A 110 -87.83 28.62 26.62
CA LYS A 110 -86.83 28.62 27.72
C LYS A 110 -85.68 27.67 27.42
N ARG A 111 -85.97 26.47 26.90
CA ARG A 111 -84.95 25.47 26.54
C ARG A 111 -84.09 25.96 25.37
N GLU A 112 -84.71 26.54 24.35
CA GLU A 112 -84.04 27.10 23.19
C GLU A 112 -83.14 28.29 23.59
N ARG A 113 -83.63 29.22 24.42
CA ARG A 113 -82.80 30.31 24.96
C ARG A 113 -81.62 29.78 25.77
N ALA A 114 -81.85 28.84 26.69
CA ALA A 114 -80.77 28.25 27.48
C ALA A 114 -79.74 27.55 26.58
N PHE A 115 -80.19 26.86 25.54
CA PHE A 115 -79.32 26.22 24.56
C PHE A 115 -78.49 27.23 23.75
N HIS A 116 -79.10 28.32 23.28
CA HIS A 116 -78.37 29.39 22.59
C HIS A 116 -77.35 30.07 23.49
N THR A 117 -77.70 30.39 24.74
CA THR A 117 -76.75 30.96 25.70
C THR A 117 -75.59 29.98 25.97
N PHE A 118 -75.89 28.70 26.15
CA PHE A 118 -74.85 27.67 26.31
C PHE A 118 -73.90 27.61 25.10
N LEU A 119 -74.43 27.63 23.87
CA LEU A 119 -73.60 27.63 22.66
C LEU A 119 -72.73 28.88 22.56
N GLN A 120 -73.28 30.06 22.87
CA GLN A 120 -72.52 31.31 22.88
C GLN A 120 -71.41 31.29 23.93
N GLU A 121 -71.69 30.79 25.14
CA GLU A 121 -70.70 30.63 26.21
C GLU A 121 -69.62 29.62 25.82
N GLN A 122 -70.00 28.51 25.20
CA GLN A 122 -69.06 27.51 24.69
C GLN A 122 -68.13 28.11 23.63
N GLU A 123 -68.67 28.85 22.66
CA GLU A 123 -67.87 29.52 21.63
C GLU A 123 -66.93 30.56 22.24
N ALA A 124 -67.42 31.39 23.17
CA ALA A 124 -66.60 32.35 23.89
C ALA A 124 -65.48 31.68 24.71
N SER A 125 -65.77 30.53 25.33
CA SER A 125 -64.79 29.72 26.05
C SER A 125 -63.69 29.21 25.11
N ILE A 126 -64.06 28.68 23.94
CA ILE A 126 -63.10 28.20 22.92
C ILE A 126 -62.17 29.34 22.45
N VAL A 127 -62.70 30.54 22.21
CA VAL A 127 -61.91 31.70 21.79
C VAL A 127 -60.95 32.14 22.90
N LYS A 128 -61.41 32.17 24.15
CA LYS A 128 -60.55 32.47 25.31
C LYS A 128 -59.45 31.43 25.48
N ASP A 129 -59.77 30.13 25.37
CA ASP A 129 -58.80 29.04 25.45
C ASP A 129 -57.75 29.07 24.35
N ARG A 130 -58.14 29.46 23.13
CA ARG A 130 -57.17 29.70 22.03
C ARG A 130 -56.22 30.84 22.38
N THR A 131 -56.76 31.93 22.93
CA THR A 131 -55.97 33.11 23.33
C THR A 131 -55.03 32.79 24.49
N ILE A 132 -55.50 32.08 25.52
CA ILE A 132 -54.69 31.60 26.64
C ILE A 132 -53.55 30.70 26.12
N ARG A 133 -53.84 29.78 25.19
CA ARG A 133 -52.81 28.93 24.58
C ARG A 133 -51.77 29.74 23.81
N ARG A 134 -52.20 30.75 23.04
CA ARG A 134 -51.28 31.65 22.33
C ARG A 134 -50.38 32.41 23.30
N LEU A 135 -50.97 33.07 24.30
CA LEU A 135 -50.23 33.85 25.30
C LEU A 135 -49.27 32.98 26.12
N ARG A 136 -49.66 31.75 26.47
CA ARG A 136 -48.75 30.80 27.15
C ARG A 136 -47.55 30.42 26.30
N LYS A 137 -47.73 30.25 24.97
CA LYS A 137 -46.62 29.98 24.05
C LYS A 137 -45.69 31.19 23.94
N GLU A 138 -46.25 32.39 23.82
CA GLU A 138 -45.49 33.65 23.78
C GLU A 138 -44.69 33.85 25.07
N LEU A 139 -45.31 33.67 26.23
CA LEU A 139 -44.63 33.72 27.53
C LEU A 139 -43.48 32.72 27.60
N LYS A 140 -43.70 31.47 27.16
CA LYS A 140 -42.64 30.46 27.15
C LYS A 140 -41.45 30.88 26.29
N CYS A 141 -41.71 31.36 25.07
CA CYS A 141 -40.67 31.84 24.16
C CYS A 141 -39.89 33.02 24.78
N LEU A 142 -40.59 34.01 25.36
CA LEU A 142 -39.96 35.14 26.04
C LEU A 142 -39.12 34.70 27.25
N THR A 143 -39.58 33.72 28.02
CA THR A 143 -38.78 33.18 29.14
C THR A 143 -37.52 32.47 28.66
N GLU A 144 -37.58 31.72 27.56
CA GLU A 144 -36.40 31.07 26.98
C GLU A 144 -35.37 32.10 26.50
N VAL A 145 -35.82 33.17 25.84
CA VAL A 145 -34.96 34.28 25.40
C VAL A 145 -34.33 35.02 26.59
N ARG A 146 -35.12 35.27 27.65
CA ARG A 146 -34.61 35.85 28.89
C ARG A 146 -33.52 34.96 29.48
N ASP A 147 -33.79 33.67 29.68
CA ASP A 147 -32.85 32.73 30.30
C ASP A 147 -31.56 32.58 29.48
N ALA A 148 -31.67 32.55 28.15
CA ALA A 148 -30.51 32.53 27.27
C ALA A 148 -29.68 33.82 27.37
N SER A 149 -30.34 34.95 27.54
CA SER A 149 -29.69 36.26 27.70
C SER A 149 -29.05 36.41 29.08
N GLU A 150 -29.70 35.94 30.15
CA GLU A 150 -29.13 35.88 31.50
C GLU A 150 -27.90 34.97 31.55
N LYS A 151 -27.93 33.80 30.90
CA LYS A 151 -26.76 32.92 30.79
C LYS A 151 -25.59 33.61 30.08
N ARG A 152 -25.85 34.35 29.00
CA ARG A 152 -24.82 35.13 28.30
C ARG A 152 -24.29 36.24 29.19
N LEU A 153 -25.16 36.98 29.87
CA LEU A 153 -24.78 38.03 30.80
C LEU A 153 -23.90 37.48 31.92
N HIS A 154 -24.26 36.35 32.53
CA HIS A 154 -23.48 35.71 33.59
C HIS A 154 -22.06 35.37 33.14
N LYS A 155 -21.89 34.82 31.93
CA LYS A 155 -20.56 34.59 31.33
C LYS A 155 -19.76 35.90 31.21
N PHE A 156 -20.39 36.96 30.71
CA PHE A 156 -19.74 38.27 30.59
C PHE A 156 -19.45 38.92 31.94
N THR A 157 -20.24 38.66 32.97
CA THR A 157 -19.99 39.14 34.33
C THR A 157 -18.67 38.61 34.86
N THR A 158 -18.32 37.33 34.63
CA THR A 158 -17.02 36.78 35.03
C THR A 158 -15.87 37.53 34.35
N PHE A 159 -15.96 37.77 33.04
CA PHE A 159 -14.94 38.52 32.30
C PHE A 159 -14.85 39.98 32.73
N LYS A 160 -16.00 40.63 32.96
CA LYS A 160 -16.07 41.99 33.50
C LYS A 160 -15.37 42.08 34.87
N ASN A 161 -15.68 41.16 35.78
CA ASN A 161 -15.06 41.13 37.11
C ASN A 161 -13.54 40.90 37.02
N TYR A 162 -13.10 40.03 36.10
CA TYR A 162 -11.68 39.84 35.82
C TYR A 162 -11.02 41.12 35.33
N LEU A 163 -11.61 41.82 34.35
CA LEU A 163 -11.07 43.08 33.83
C LEU A 163 -11.02 44.18 34.88
N HIS A 164 -12.03 44.27 35.75
CA HIS A 164 -11.98 45.17 36.91
C HIS A 164 -10.84 44.80 37.86
N LYS A 165 -10.65 43.50 38.17
CA LYS A 165 -9.55 43.04 39.02
C LYS A 165 -8.18 43.34 38.40
N VAL A 166 -8.02 43.15 37.09
CA VAL A 166 -6.78 43.49 36.36
C VAL A 166 -6.52 44.99 36.47
N LYS A 167 -7.54 45.83 36.27
CA LYS A 167 -7.42 47.28 36.45
C LYS A 167 -6.99 47.64 37.88
N GLU A 168 -7.63 47.07 38.90
CA GLU A 168 -7.27 47.29 40.31
C GLU A 168 -5.83 46.85 40.62
N THR A 169 -5.40 45.72 40.08
CA THR A 169 -4.05 45.16 40.29
C THR A 169 -2.98 45.97 39.56
N SER A 170 -3.33 46.59 38.42
CA SER A 170 -2.39 47.36 37.59
C SER A 170 -1.97 48.71 38.19
N HIS A 171 -2.35 49.01 39.43
CA HIS A 171 -1.91 50.19 40.20
C HIS A 171 -1.98 51.54 39.43
N GLY A 172 -2.98 51.69 38.55
CA GLY A 172 -3.20 52.94 37.79
C GLY A 172 -2.51 53.00 36.43
N GLU A 173 -1.91 51.92 35.93
CA GLU A 173 -1.39 51.86 34.55
C GLU A 173 -2.46 52.06 33.47
N TYR A 174 -3.73 51.77 33.79
CA TYR A 174 -4.86 51.92 32.86
C TYR A 174 -5.98 52.77 33.48
N ALA A 175 -6.41 53.80 32.76
CA ALA A 175 -7.49 54.69 33.19
C ALA A 175 -8.86 54.01 33.06
N ASP A 176 -9.06 53.19 32.02
CA ASP A 176 -10.31 52.46 31.76
C ASP A 176 -10.06 51.03 31.24
N ILE A 177 -11.07 50.17 31.36
CA ILE A 177 -11.06 48.81 30.82
C ILE A 177 -10.89 48.84 29.29
N ARG A 178 -11.41 49.87 28.60
CA ARG A 178 -11.22 50.04 27.15
C ARG A 178 -9.75 50.14 26.76
N GLU A 179 -8.96 50.87 27.54
CA GLU A 179 -7.52 51.02 27.30
C GLU A 179 -6.78 49.67 27.43
N ILE A 180 -7.20 48.82 28.38
CA ILE A 180 -6.68 47.45 28.51
C ILE A 180 -7.00 46.63 27.25
N MET A 181 -8.22 46.76 26.72
CA MET A 181 -8.65 46.06 25.51
C MET A 181 -7.91 46.55 24.27
N ASP A 182 -7.71 47.86 24.12
CA ASP A 182 -6.99 48.45 22.99
C ASP A 182 -5.51 48.04 23.02
N ARG A 183 -4.87 48.04 24.20
CA ARG A 183 -3.51 47.53 24.39
C ARG A 183 -3.43 46.03 24.09
N TYR A 184 -4.44 45.25 24.50
CA TYR A 184 -4.50 43.84 24.15
C TYR A 184 -4.64 43.63 22.63
N SER A 185 -5.49 44.40 21.95
CA SER A 185 -5.67 44.30 20.49
C SER A 185 -4.37 44.58 19.76
N THR A 186 -3.72 45.69 20.08
CA THR A 186 -2.42 46.05 19.49
C THR A 186 -1.34 45.02 19.78
N LEU A 187 -1.30 44.45 21.00
CA LEU A 187 -0.35 43.39 21.34
C LEU A 187 -0.68 42.06 20.65
N ALA A 188 -1.96 41.74 20.46
CA ALA A 188 -2.41 40.55 19.75
C ALA A 188 -2.05 40.64 18.26
N GLU A 189 -2.31 41.78 17.62
CA GLU A 189 -1.92 42.07 16.24
C GLU A 189 -0.39 42.03 16.08
N ALA A 190 0.35 42.64 17.02
CA ALA A 190 1.81 42.59 17.02
C ALA A 190 2.33 41.15 17.18
N ARG A 191 1.70 40.34 18.04
CA ARG A 191 2.03 38.93 18.23
C ARG A 191 1.76 38.12 16.96
N GLU A 192 0.63 38.35 16.30
CA GLU A 192 0.27 37.69 15.05
C GLU A 192 1.28 38.02 13.94
N SER A 193 1.56 39.31 13.73
CA SER A 193 2.57 39.74 12.75
C SER A 193 3.97 39.19 13.06
N LEU A 194 4.35 39.12 14.33
CA LEU A 194 5.63 38.54 14.74
C LEU A 194 5.67 37.02 14.54
N SER A 195 4.55 36.33 14.76
CA SER A 195 4.40 34.90 14.48
C SER A 195 4.55 34.63 12.98
N GLU A 196 3.85 35.37 12.14
CA GLU A 196 3.94 35.25 10.68
C GLU A 196 5.38 35.48 10.18
N LYS A 197 6.05 36.51 10.67
CA LYS A 197 7.47 36.77 10.33
C LYS A 197 8.38 35.64 10.79
N ASN A 198 8.14 35.09 11.98
CA ASN A 198 8.92 33.98 12.50
C ASN A 198 8.70 32.71 11.67
N ASP A 199 7.47 32.42 11.29
CA ASP A 199 7.14 31.27 10.45
C ASP A 199 7.71 31.43 9.04
N ALA A 200 7.63 32.62 8.45
CA ALA A 200 8.31 32.93 7.18
C ALA A 200 9.83 32.76 7.28
N THR A 201 10.44 33.18 8.39
CA THR A 201 11.88 33.02 8.64
C THR A 201 12.26 31.54 8.79
N ARG A 202 11.45 30.76 9.53
CA ARG A 202 11.63 29.31 9.65
C ARG A 202 11.53 28.62 8.30
N GLU A 203 10.52 28.94 7.50
CA GLU A 203 10.38 28.40 6.15
C GLU A 203 11.60 28.75 5.29
N TYR A 204 12.08 29.99 5.35
CA TYR A 204 13.28 30.40 4.62
C TYR A 204 14.51 29.59 5.05
N ILE A 205 14.72 29.39 6.35
CA ILE A 205 15.81 28.58 6.89
C ILE A 205 15.68 27.13 6.43
N THR A 206 14.50 26.52 6.55
CA THR A 206 14.25 25.14 6.12
C THR A 206 14.51 24.97 4.62
N ARG A 207 14.08 25.93 3.79
CA ARG A 207 14.38 25.93 2.35
C ARG A 207 15.88 25.99 2.09
N LYS A 208 16.61 26.87 2.79
CA LYS A 208 18.08 26.98 2.66
C LYS A 208 18.82 25.75 3.14
N GLN A 209 18.39 25.14 4.24
CA GLN A 209 18.92 23.86 4.73
C GLN A 209 18.71 22.75 3.72
N LYS A 210 17.52 22.64 3.14
CA LYS A 210 17.22 21.65 2.10
C LYS A 210 18.09 21.84 0.85
N THR A 211 18.29 23.08 0.39
CA THR A 211 19.19 23.33 -0.75
C THR A 211 20.63 22.97 -0.40
N GLN A 212 21.11 23.31 0.80
CA GLN A 212 22.45 22.98 1.25
C GLN A 212 22.66 21.46 1.37
N GLU A 213 21.68 20.73 1.91
CA GLU A 213 21.73 19.27 1.99
C GLU A 213 21.82 18.63 0.60
N SER A 214 21.02 19.13 -0.35
CA SER A 214 21.10 18.72 -1.76
C SER A 214 22.49 18.99 -2.35
N ASP A 215 23.06 20.17 -2.12
CA ASP A 215 24.39 20.53 -2.61
C ASP A 215 25.49 19.64 -2.01
N ILE A 216 25.40 19.31 -0.71
CA ILE A 216 26.32 18.40 -0.03
C ILE A 216 26.26 17.00 -0.66
N VAL A 217 25.05 16.48 -0.92
CA VAL A 217 24.88 15.17 -1.57
C VAL A 217 25.47 15.19 -2.98
N MET A 218 25.21 16.24 -3.77
CA MET A 218 25.77 16.38 -5.12
C MET A 218 27.30 16.42 -5.10
N LYS A 219 27.90 17.20 -4.19
CA LYS A 219 29.35 17.27 -4.05
C LYS A 219 29.96 15.97 -3.52
N SER A 220 29.27 15.27 -2.63
CA SER A 220 29.69 13.94 -2.17
C SER A 220 29.72 12.93 -3.33
N ASN A 221 28.71 12.97 -4.21
CA ASN A 221 28.67 12.13 -5.41
C ASN A 221 29.79 12.48 -6.41
N GLU A 222 30.08 13.78 -6.62
CA GLU A 222 31.23 14.22 -7.44
C GLU A 222 32.56 13.69 -6.87
N ILE A 223 32.78 13.81 -5.56
CA ILE A 223 34.00 13.29 -4.90
C ILE A 223 34.10 11.78 -5.08
N LEU A 224 32.99 11.05 -4.95
CA LEU A 224 32.97 9.61 -5.16
C LEU A 224 33.32 9.25 -6.61
N ALA A 225 32.79 9.97 -7.59
CA ALA A 225 33.14 9.80 -9.00
C ALA A 225 34.63 10.03 -9.24
N TYR A 226 35.20 11.12 -8.73
CA TYR A 226 36.64 11.38 -8.84
C TYR A 226 37.49 10.32 -8.13
N ARG A 227 37.03 9.80 -6.99
CA ARG A 227 37.72 8.71 -6.30
C ARG A 227 37.73 7.44 -7.13
N ASN A 228 36.62 7.10 -7.79
CA ASN A 228 36.56 5.95 -8.68
C ASN A 228 37.51 6.13 -9.87
N PHE A 229 37.50 7.30 -10.53
CA PHE A 229 38.45 7.59 -11.61
C PHE A 229 39.91 7.52 -11.15
N LEU A 230 40.21 8.00 -9.95
CA LEU A 230 41.55 7.90 -9.39
C LEU A 230 41.94 6.44 -9.13
N SER A 231 41.02 5.62 -8.60
CA SER A 231 41.24 4.19 -8.40
C SER A 231 41.51 3.47 -9.72
N GLU A 232 40.74 3.75 -10.78
CA GLU A 232 40.99 3.19 -12.12
C GLU A 232 42.37 3.59 -12.66
N LEU A 233 42.77 4.86 -12.49
CA LEU A 233 44.07 5.34 -12.94
C LEU A 233 45.24 4.73 -12.16
N LEU A 234 45.06 4.53 -10.84
CA LEU A 234 46.05 3.87 -9.99
C LEU A 234 46.19 2.39 -10.39
N GLU A 235 45.09 1.68 -10.58
CA GLU A 235 45.12 0.29 -11.05
C GLU A 235 45.80 0.16 -12.41
N TYR A 236 45.51 1.08 -13.34
CA TYR A 236 46.20 1.13 -14.63
C TYR A 236 47.71 1.35 -14.48
N LYS A 237 48.11 2.30 -13.61
CA LYS A 237 49.52 2.58 -13.35
C LYS A 237 50.23 1.36 -12.74
N ASP A 238 49.61 0.72 -11.76
CA ASP A 238 50.16 -0.46 -11.10
C ASP A 238 50.30 -1.63 -12.09
N GLY A 239 49.31 -1.82 -12.99
CA GLY A 239 49.41 -2.79 -14.08
C GLY A 239 50.58 -2.55 -15.04
N ILE A 240 50.85 -1.29 -15.39
CA ILE A 240 52.04 -0.94 -16.21
C ILE A 240 53.34 -1.14 -15.43
N ALA A 241 53.38 -0.79 -14.15
CA ALA A 241 54.55 -0.98 -13.30
C ALA A 241 54.89 -2.47 -13.13
N ASP A 242 53.88 -3.32 -12.92
CA ASP A 242 54.05 -4.77 -12.82
C ASP A 242 54.60 -5.37 -14.12
N GLU A 243 54.10 -4.91 -15.28
CA GLU A 243 54.61 -5.39 -16.57
C GLU A 243 56.04 -4.91 -16.84
N ALA A 244 56.36 -3.66 -16.50
CA ALA A 244 57.73 -3.16 -16.56
C ALA A 244 58.68 -3.98 -15.67
N GLN A 245 58.26 -4.29 -14.44
CA GLN A 245 59.04 -5.14 -13.53
C GLN A 245 59.27 -6.55 -14.10
N ARG A 246 58.24 -7.16 -14.71
CA ARG A 246 58.38 -8.48 -15.36
C ARG A 246 59.39 -8.45 -16.51
N LEU A 247 59.37 -7.40 -17.32
CA LEU A 247 60.32 -7.21 -18.41
C LEU A 247 61.75 -7.02 -17.87
N ASP A 248 61.92 -6.21 -16.83
CA ASP A 248 63.22 -6.00 -16.17
C ASP A 248 63.77 -7.29 -15.57
N ASP A 249 62.95 -8.10 -14.90
CA ASP A 249 63.34 -9.40 -14.36
C ASP A 249 63.77 -10.37 -15.48
N SER A 250 63.01 -10.40 -16.59
CA SER A 250 63.36 -11.21 -17.77
C SER A 250 64.68 -10.76 -18.40
N LEU A 251 64.87 -9.45 -18.53
CA LEU A 251 66.09 -8.83 -19.04
C LEU A 251 67.28 -9.16 -18.13
N LEU A 252 67.11 -9.06 -16.81
CA LEU A 252 68.14 -9.42 -15.82
C LEU A 252 68.52 -10.90 -15.95
N ARG A 253 67.54 -11.79 -16.13
CA ARG A 253 67.80 -13.23 -16.37
C ARG A 253 68.59 -13.47 -17.64
N ILE A 254 68.27 -12.77 -18.73
CA ILE A 254 69.01 -12.85 -20.00
C ILE A 254 70.44 -12.32 -19.82
N LYS A 255 70.61 -11.16 -19.18
CA LYS A 255 71.93 -10.58 -18.88
C LYS A 255 72.79 -11.51 -18.03
N SER A 256 72.22 -12.08 -16.96
CA SER A 256 72.91 -13.04 -16.10
C SER A 256 73.33 -14.29 -16.88
N THR A 257 72.44 -14.83 -17.72
CA THR A 257 72.76 -15.97 -18.59
C THR A 257 73.86 -15.63 -19.60
N ALA A 258 73.81 -14.45 -20.22
CA ALA A 258 74.82 -13.99 -21.16
C ALA A 258 76.18 -13.78 -20.48
N ALA A 259 76.20 -13.20 -19.28
CA ALA A 259 77.40 -13.05 -18.47
C ALA A 259 78.01 -14.42 -18.11
N GLN A 260 77.19 -15.39 -17.70
CA GLN A 260 77.65 -16.74 -17.42
C GLN A 260 78.21 -17.45 -18.66
N ARG A 261 77.55 -17.34 -19.82
CA ARG A 261 78.06 -17.88 -21.09
C ARG A 261 79.38 -17.22 -21.47
N THR A 262 79.47 -15.90 -21.35
CA THR A 262 80.69 -15.13 -21.63
C THR A 262 81.83 -15.55 -20.70
N LYS A 263 81.55 -15.78 -19.42
CA LYS A 263 82.52 -16.31 -18.45
C LYS A 263 83.04 -17.69 -18.87
N ILE A 264 82.15 -18.62 -19.24
CA ILE A 264 82.55 -19.96 -19.70
C ILE A 264 83.43 -19.85 -20.96
N ILE A 265 83.03 -19.03 -21.94
CA ILE A 265 83.83 -18.79 -23.15
C ILE A 265 85.21 -18.23 -22.77
N GLY A 266 85.28 -17.26 -21.84
CA GLY A 266 86.52 -16.72 -21.33
C GLY A 266 87.41 -17.79 -20.68
N GLN A 267 86.83 -18.64 -19.83
CA GLN A 267 87.54 -19.76 -19.20
C GLN A 267 88.08 -20.75 -20.24
N ILE A 268 87.29 -21.14 -21.23
CA ILE A 268 87.72 -22.02 -22.32
C ILE A 268 88.88 -21.38 -23.09
N LYS A 269 88.76 -20.10 -23.46
CA LYS A 269 89.84 -19.37 -24.16
C LYS A 269 91.13 -19.34 -23.34
N MET A 270 91.03 -19.05 -22.04
CA MET A 270 92.19 -19.08 -21.14
C MET A 270 92.80 -20.47 -21.01
N SER A 271 92.00 -21.53 -20.92
CA SER A 271 92.48 -22.90 -20.87
C SER A 271 93.20 -23.30 -22.17
N ILE A 272 92.69 -22.90 -23.33
CA ILE A 272 93.32 -23.14 -24.63
C ILE A 272 94.67 -22.41 -24.72
N ASP A 273 94.72 -21.13 -24.35
CA ASP A 273 95.97 -20.36 -24.33
C ASP A 273 97.01 -20.99 -23.38
N ASN A 274 96.58 -21.43 -22.20
CA ASN A 274 97.45 -22.10 -21.24
C ASN A 274 97.99 -23.44 -21.80
N LEU A 275 97.12 -24.27 -22.39
CA LEU A 275 97.52 -25.52 -23.04
C LEU A 275 98.49 -25.25 -24.21
N TYR A 276 98.23 -24.23 -25.04
CA TYR A 276 99.10 -23.85 -26.14
C TYR A 276 100.49 -23.47 -25.65
N ARG A 277 100.56 -22.62 -24.61
CA ARG A 277 101.83 -22.24 -23.97
C ARG A 277 102.56 -23.45 -23.42
N GLN A 278 101.85 -24.39 -22.79
CA GLN A 278 102.44 -25.59 -22.24
C GLN A 278 103.00 -26.51 -23.35
N VAL A 279 102.26 -26.72 -24.43
CA VAL A 279 102.72 -27.49 -25.61
C VAL A 279 103.93 -26.83 -26.26
N CYS A 280 103.91 -25.52 -26.46
CA CYS A 280 105.06 -24.78 -27.00
C CYS A 280 106.29 -24.93 -26.09
N LYS A 281 106.10 -24.87 -24.77
CA LYS A 281 107.17 -25.08 -23.79
C LYS A 281 107.76 -26.49 -23.86
N TYR A 282 106.94 -27.54 -23.92
CA TYR A 282 107.41 -28.93 -24.02
C TYR A 282 108.11 -29.24 -25.35
N MET A 283 107.64 -28.63 -26.44
CA MET A 283 108.23 -28.81 -27.77
C MET A 283 109.40 -27.86 -28.05
N HIS A 284 109.80 -27.03 -27.07
CA HIS A 284 110.82 -25.98 -27.20
C HIS A 284 110.59 -25.02 -28.39
N ARG A 285 109.33 -24.66 -28.66
CA ARG A 285 108.94 -23.76 -29.75
C ARG A 285 108.62 -22.35 -29.22
N PRO A 286 108.94 -21.28 -29.96
CA PRO A 286 108.54 -19.92 -29.59
C PRO A 286 107.02 -19.74 -29.74
N LEU A 287 106.42 -18.91 -28.89
CA LEU A 287 105.01 -18.52 -28.98
C LEU A 287 104.79 -17.65 -30.23
N LYS A 288 104.12 -18.18 -31.25
CA LYS A 288 103.89 -17.47 -32.52
C LYS A 288 102.50 -16.88 -32.65
N LEU A 289 101.52 -17.48 -31.97
CA LEU A 289 100.11 -17.08 -32.08
C LEU A 289 99.72 -16.16 -30.93
N ASN A 290 98.90 -15.15 -31.25
CA ASN A 290 98.37 -14.19 -30.28
C ASN A 290 97.37 -14.86 -29.33
N ALA A 291 97.26 -14.35 -28.10
CA ALA A 291 96.35 -14.86 -27.07
C ALA A 291 94.86 -14.77 -27.44
N THR A 292 94.51 -13.96 -28.44
CA THR A 292 93.14 -13.80 -28.95
C THR A 292 92.77 -14.78 -30.06
N ASP A 293 93.74 -15.42 -30.71
CA ASP A 293 93.51 -16.39 -31.79
C ASP A 293 93.34 -17.82 -31.25
N THR A 294 92.20 -18.06 -30.61
CA THR A 294 91.90 -19.33 -29.94
C THR A 294 91.80 -20.51 -30.93
N ILE A 295 91.34 -20.27 -32.15
CA ILE A 295 91.15 -21.31 -33.18
C ILE A 295 92.52 -21.72 -33.74
N GLY A 296 93.39 -20.76 -34.04
CA GLY A 296 94.77 -21.03 -34.44
C GLY A 296 95.52 -21.82 -33.36
N GLN A 297 95.42 -21.40 -32.10
CA GLN A 297 96.05 -22.09 -30.97
C GLN A 297 95.57 -23.54 -30.83
N LEU A 298 94.27 -23.79 -30.89
CA LEU A 298 93.71 -25.14 -30.77
C LEU A 298 94.16 -26.03 -31.94
N THR A 299 94.25 -25.47 -33.15
CA THR A 299 94.72 -26.18 -34.34
C THR A 299 96.19 -26.58 -34.20
N ASP A 300 97.05 -25.66 -33.75
CA ASP A 300 98.48 -25.92 -33.56
C ASP A 300 98.74 -26.90 -32.40
N ILE A 301 97.96 -26.81 -31.31
CA ILE A 301 97.94 -27.84 -30.25
C ILE A 301 97.58 -29.20 -30.86
N GLY A 302 96.54 -29.28 -31.70
CA GLY A 302 96.10 -30.53 -32.32
C GLY A 302 97.16 -31.14 -33.24
N ILE A 303 97.86 -30.32 -34.02
CA ILE A 303 98.99 -30.74 -34.86
C ILE A 303 100.13 -31.23 -33.97
N SER A 304 100.51 -30.47 -32.94
CA SER A 304 101.60 -30.80 -32.03
C SER A 304 101.33 -32.08 -31.23
N VAL A 305 100.11 -32.31 -30.76
CA VAL A 305 99.71 -33.57 -30.10
C VAL A 305 99.79 -34.74 -31.07
N ARG A 306 99.37 -34.56 -32.33
CA ARG A 306 99.48 -35.59 -33.36
C ARG A 306 100.94 -35.92 -33.68
N GLU A 307 101.81 -34.91 -33.74
CA GLU A 307 103.25 -35.08 -33.87
C GLU A 307 103.83 -35.84 -32.69
N MET A 308 103.52 -35.46 -31.44
CA MET A 308 103.94 -36.20 -30.24
C MET A 308 103.44 -37.65 -30.25
N CYS A 309 102.21 -37.91 -30.71
CA CYS A 309 101.68 -39.28 -30.85
C CYS A 309 102.42 -40.07 -31.93
N LYS A 310 102.76 -39.46 -33.07
CA LYS A 310 103.59 -40.10 -34.11
C LYS A 310 104.97 -40.41 -33.56
N LEU A 311 105.63 -39.43 -32.94
CA LEU A 311 106.96 -39.59 -32.36
C LEU A 311 106.98 -40.64 -31.25
N SER A 312 105.94 -40.73 -30.43
CA SER A 312 105.77 -41.79 -29.43
C SER A 312 105.60 -43.18 -30.07
N LYS A 313 104.83 -43.29 -31.16
CA LYS A 313 104.72 -44.53 -31.93
C LYS A 313 106.06 -44.91 -32.56
N ASP A 314 106.78 -43.95 -33.11
CA ASP A 314 108.08 -44.14 -33.74
C ASP A 314 109.15 -44.56 -32.73
N ILE A 315 109.18 -43.94 -31.54
CA ILE A 315 110.02 -44.36 -30.41
C ILE A 315 109.67 -45.78 -29.98
N LYS A 316 108.37 -46.13 -29.91
CA LYS A 316 107.95 -47.52 -29.61
C LYS A 316 108.40 -48.50 -30.70
N HIS A 317 108.34 -48.11 -31.97
CA HIS A 317 108.82 -48.92 -33.08
C HIS A 317 110.35 -49.04 -33.08
N MET A 318 111.08 -47.97 -32.78
CA MET A 318 112.54 -47.95 -32.66
C MET A 318 113.03 -48.77 -31.46
N LEU A 319 112.35 -48.70 -30.31
CA LEU A 319 112.64 -49.57 -29.16
C LEU A 319 112.40 -51.04 -29.50
N LYS A 320 111.31 -51.35 -30.20
CA LYS A 320 111.04 -52.71 -30.70
C LYS A 320 112.11 -53.14 -31.72
N ALA A 321 112.51 -52.28 -32.64
CA ALA A 321 113.52 -52.57 -33.64
C ALA A 321 114.89 -52.75 -33.01
N ALA A 322 115.32 -51.87 -32.11
CA ALA A 322 116.58 -51.99 -31.37
C ALA A 322 116.63 -53.25 -30.50
N PHE A 323 115.50 -53.69 -29.93
CA PHE A 323 115.41 -54.97 -29.26
C PHE A 323 115.68 -56.13 -30.23
N VAL A 324 115.12 -56.08 -31.44
CA VAL A 324 115.36 -57.07 -32.50
C VAL A 324 116.81 -57.02 -33.02
N THR A 325 117.40 -55.84 -33.19
CA THR A 325 118.78 -55.68 -33.66
C THR A 325 119.79 -56.14 -32.62
N ALA A 326 119.59 -55.82 -31.34
CA ALA A 326 120.43 -56.31 -30.24
C ALA A 326 120.37 -57.84 -30.11
N GLU A 327 119.20 -58.45 -30.38
CA GLU A 327 119.07 -59.90 -30.45
C GLU A 327 119.88 -60.48 -31.63
N SER A 328 119.89 -59.81 -32.79
CA SER A 328 120.64 -60.25 -33.98
C SER A 328 122.17 -60.04 -33.89
N GLU A 329 122.63 -59.01 -33.17
CA GLU A 329 124.05 -58.74 -32.92
C GLU A 329 124.65 -59.70 -31.89
N ARG A 330 123.87 -60.14 -30.88
CA ARG A 330 124.28 -61.24 -30.00
C ARG A 330 124.57 -62.52 -30.80
N ILE A 331 123.70 -62.86 -31.75
CA ILE A 331 123.81 -64.09 -32.54
C ILE A 331 125.01 -64.05 -33.51
N THR A 332 125.42 -62.88 -34.00
CA THR A 332 126.54 -62.73 -34.95
C THR A 332 127.91 -62.63 -34.27
N ASN A 333 128.01 -61.93 -33.13
CA ASN A 333 129.25 -61.89 -32.35
C ASN A 333 129.65 -63.27 -31.78
N GLU A 334 128.66 -64.11 -31.47
CA GLU A 334 128.92 -65.49 -31.04
C GLU A 334 129.45 -66.38 -32.17
N LYS A 335 129.12 -66.08 -33.43
CA LYS A 335 129.67 -66.77 -34.61
C LYS A 335 131.08 -66.31 -35.00
N ALA A 336 131.43 -65.03 -34.76
CA ALA A 336 132.77 -64.50 -35.04
C ALA A 336 133.84 -65.03 -34.07
N ARG A 337 133.52 -65.19 -32.78
CA ARG A 337 134.46 -65.71 -31.77
C ARG A 337 134.97 -67.12 -32.10
N LYS A 338 134.11 -67.95 -32.71
CA LYS A 338 134.47 -69.33 -33.12
C LYS A 338 135.43 -69.38 -34.31
N LYS A 339 135.48 -68.34 -35.17
CA LYS A 339 136.37 -68.29 -36.35
C LYS A 339 137.79 -67.79 -36.03
N GLU A 340 137.94 -66.92 -35.04
CA GLU A 340 139.26 -66.39 -34.63
C GLU A 340 140.09 -67.44 -33.87
N GLU A 341 139.45 -68.31 -33.09
CA GLU A 341 140.12 -69.45 -32.42
C GLU A 341 140.74 -70.46 -33.43
N GLU A 342 140.22 -70.54 -34.66
CA GLU A 342 140.80 -71.39 -35.72
C GLU A 342 142.01 -70.76 -36.43
N ARG A 343 142.08 -69.42 -36.52
CA ARG A 343 143.17 -68.71 -37.23
C ARG A 343 144.46 -68.70 -36.43
N GLN A 344 144.37 -68.55 -35.11
CA GLN A 344 145.56 -68.49 -34.25
C GLN A 344 146.30 -69.83 -34.19
N LYS A 345 145.58 -70.97 -34.27
CA LYS A 345 146.17 -72.31 -34.37
C LYS A 345 147.02 -72.56 -35.63
N ARG A 346 146.86 -71.74 -36.68
CA ARG A 346 147.66 -71.84 -37.92
C ARG A 346 148.98 -71.07 -37.84
N LEU A 347 149.09 -70.05 -36.98
CA LEU A 347 150.28 -69.21 -36.84
C LEU A 347 151.41 -69.86 -36.04
N ASP A 348 151.10 -70.74 -35.09
CA ASP A 348 152.14 -71.44 -34.28
C ASP A 348 152.97 -72.47 -35.08
N LYS A 349 152.65 -72.73 -36.35
CA LYS A 349 153.32 -73.79 -37.15
C LYS A 349 154.45 -73.32 -38.06
N PHE A 350 154.70 -72.01 -38.23
CA PHE A 350 155.54 -71.49 -39.32
C PHE A 350 156.88 -70.80 -38.95
N ALA A 351 157.23 -70.59 -37.66
CA ALA A 351 158.46 -69.85 -37.29
C ALA A 351 159.71 -70.71 -36.94
N ASN A 352 159.62 -72.05 -36.97
CA ASN A 352 160.76 -72.95 -36.68
C ASN A 352 161.34 -73.56 -37.97
N ARG A 353 162.38 -72.93 -38.55
CA ARG A 353 163.52 -73.47 -39.33
C ARG A 353 163.96 -72.50 -40.44
N GLY A 354 165.25 -72.17 -40.42
CA GLY A 354 165.89 -71.24 -41.36
C GLY A 354 166.48 -71.89 -42.61
N GLY A 355 166.99 -71.01 -43.49
CA GLY A 355 167.96 -71.32 -44.53
C GLY A 355 167.38 -71.49 -45.94
N THR A 356 167.93 -70.71 -46.88
CA THR A 356 167.90 -70.89 -48.35
C THR A 356 166.57 -70.66 -49.09
N ASN A 357 166.30 -69.39 -49.44
CA ASN A 357 166.07 -68.90 -50.81
C ASN A 357 165.60 -67.44 -50.73
N PHE A 358 166.55 -66.52 -50.82
CA PHE A 358 166.30 -65.09 -50.95
C PHE A 358 165.90 -64.79 -52.40
N ARG A 359 164.64 -65.06 -52.73
CA ARG A 359 163.97 -64.56 -53.93
C ARG A 359 162.47 -64.61 -53.65
N GLU A 360 161.81 -63.47 -53.83
CA GLU A 360 160.41 -63.19 -53.46
C GLU A 360 160.19 -62.75 -52.01
N LEU A 361 160.96 -61.76 -51.57
CA LEU A 361 160.51 -60.82 -50.56
C LEU A 361 160.20 -59.48 -51.22
N PHE A 362 158.89 -59.25 -51.34
CA PHE A 362 158.22 -57.98 -51.14
C PHE A 362 158.59 -56.78 -52.03
N GLU A 363 157.52 -56.27 -52.65
CA GLU A 363 157.33 -54.97 -53.31
C GLU A 363 157.63 -54.94 -54.81
N LEU A 364 156.69 -54.65 -55.73
CA LEU A 364 155.30 -54.18 -55.70
C LEU A 364 154.78 -54.28 -57.16
N PRO A 365 153.55 -54.73 -57.45
CA PRO A 365 152.87 -54.38 -58.69
C PRO A 365 152.05 -53.07 -58.53
N PRO A 366 151.91 -52.26 -59.59
CA PRO A 366 151.44 -50.89 -59.52
C PRO A 366 149.90 -50.74 -59.53
N LEU A 367 149.45 -49.61 -59.00
CA LEU A 367 148.07 -49.09 -59.05
C LEU A 367 147.55 -48.92 -60.49
N PRO A 368 146.25 -49.19 -60.71
CA PRO A 368 145.28 -48.12 -61.02
C PRO A 368 143.92 -48.38 -60.31
N GLU A 369 142.99 -47.44 -60.08
CA GLU A 369 142.60 -46.27 -60.85
C GLU A 369 142.31 -45.03 -59.98
N SER A 370 142.60 -43.90 -60.61
CA SER A 370 142.09 -42.56 -60.37
C SER A 370 140.57 -42.43 -60.61
N HIS A 371 139.89 -41.65 -59.77
CA HIS A 371 138.99 -40.50 -60.10
C HIS A 371 138.45 -39.96 -58.75
N ARG A 372 138.91 -38.84 -58.17
CA ARG A 372 138.55 -37.44 -58.47
C ARG A 372 137.13 -37.21 -59.03
N GLY A 373 136.33 -36.47 -58.24
CA GLY A 373 135.08 -35.77 -58.57
C GLY A 373 134.32 -35.48 -57.26
N ILE A 374 134.46 -34.36 -56.53
CA ILE A 374 134.42 -32.93 -56.89
C ILE A 374 133.09 -32.50 -57.54
N SER A 375 132.40 -31.61 -56.79
CA SER A 375 131.61 -30.43 -57.18
C SER A 375 130.52 -30.48 -58.26
N ARG A 376 129.38 -29.90 -57.86
CA ARG A 376 128.83 -28.59 -58.35
C ARG A 376 127.89 -28.10 -57.24
N PHE A 377 128.01 -26.94 -56.59
CA PHE A 377 128.47 -25.58 -56.93
C PHE A 377 127.69 -24.91 -58.07
N ILE A 378 127.29 -23.67 -57.75
CA ILE A 378 126.69 -22.58 -58.53
C ILE A 378 125.16 -22.56 -58.42
N MET A 379 124.62 -21.76 -57.49
CA MET A 379 124.43 -20.29 -57.55
C MET A 379 123.34 -19.90 -58.54
N THR A 380 122.31 -19.21 -58.02
CA THR A 380 121.81 -17.88 -58.43
C THR A 380 121.16 -17.91 -59.82
N GLU A 381 119.98 -17.39 -60.08
CA GLU A 381 119.26 -16.18 -59.66
C GLU A 381 117.77 -16.51 -59.88
N ASP A 382 116.89 -16.21 -58.93
CA ASP A 382 115.96 -15.06 -58.93
C ASP A 382 114.62 -15.32 -59.66
N ASP A 383 113.60 -14.68 -59.09
CA ASP A 383 112.28 -14.30 -59.61
C ASP A 383 111.15 -15.36 -59.67
N ASP A 384 110.36 -15.45 -58.59
CA ASP A 384 108.99 -14.86 -58.45
C ASP A 384 108.25 -15.34 -57.18
#